data_AF-A0A2S9GL00-F1
#
_entry.id   AF-A0A2S9GL00-F1
#
_cell.length_a   1.000
_cell.length_b   1.000
_cell.length_c   1.000
_cell.angle_alpha   90.00
_cell.angle_beta   90.00
_cell.angle_gamma   90.00
#
_symmetry.space_group_name_H-M   'P 1'
#
loop_
_entity.id
_entity.type
_entity.pdbx_description
1 polymer ?
#
loop_
_entity_poly.entity_id
_entity_poly.type
_entity_poly.pdbx_seq_one_letter_code
_entity_poly.pdbx_strand_id
1 'polypeptide(L)'
;VLSLPLYLLCGLARRRRLLSQESSLKYFLLGAFSSAFFLYGAAMLYGYAGTLNLQGIADAVSAGTGKPSLAMIGIALLLVGV
;
A
#
# COMPACT_ATOMS: atom_id res chain seq x y z
N VAL A 1 -4.58 -3.92 -9.45
CA VAL A 1 -5.24 -4.97 -10.28
C VAL A 1 -4.25 -5.85 -11.05
N LEU A 2 -3.02 -5.36 -11.32
CA LEU A 2 -1.95 -6.13 -11.98
C LEU A 2 -1.36 -7.29 -11.13
N SER A 3 -1.57 -7.27 -9.82
CA SER A 3 -0.99 -8.22 -8.86
C SER A 3 -1.69 -9.58 -8.80
N LEU A 4 -3.02 -9.63 -8.93
CA LEU A 4 -3.80 -10.88 -8.87
C LEU A 4 -3.43 -11.90 -9.98
N PRO A 5 -3.25 -11.49 -11.25
CA PRO A 5 -2.78 -12.39 -12.31
C PRO A 5 -1.38 -12.96 -12.04
N LEU A 6 -0.48 -12.16 -11.45
CA LEU A 6 0.89 -12.54 -11.12
C LEU A 6 0.93 -13.63 -10.02
N TYR A 7 0.07 -13.53 -9.00
CA TYR A 7 -0.05 -14.56 -7.96
C TYR A 7 -0.52 -15.91 -8.55
N LEU A 8 -1.47 -15.87 -9.48
CA LEU A 8 -1.96 -17.05 -10.19
C LEU A 8 -0.88 -17.69 -11.08
N LEU A 9 -0.10 -16.88 -11.80
CA LEU A 9 0.97 -17.37 -12.66
C LEU A 9 2.11 -18.02 -11.87
N CYS A 10 2.46 -17.49 -10.70
CA CYS A 10 3.48 -18.08 -9.81
C CYS A 10 3.09 -19.47 -9.25
N GLY A 11 1.78 -19.77 -9.16
CA GLY A 11 1.25 -21.05 -8.64
C GLY A 11 1.01 -22.14 -9.70
N LEU A 12 1.21 -21.84 -10.99
CA LEU A 12 0.79 -22.72 -12.10
C LEU A 12 1.82 -23.80 -12.47
N ALA A 13 2.98 -23.83 -11.82
CA ALA A 13 4.07 -24.73 -12.20
C ALA A 13 3.78 -26.19 -11.77
N ARG A 14 3.46 -27.03 -12.77
CA ARG A 14 3.06 -28.45 -12.57
C ARG A 14 4.18 -29.37 -12.08
N ARG A 15 5.45 -29.12 -12.41
CA ARG A 15 6.57 -30.03 -12.08
C ARG A 15 7.12 -29.88 -10.65
N ARG A 16 6.76 -28.81 -9.92
CA ARG A 16 7.16 -28.55 -8.52
C ARG A 16 6.02 -27.88 -7.73
N ARG A 17 4.85 -28.54 -7.73
CA ARG A 17 3.58 -27.99 -7.24
C ARG A 17 3.65 -27.45 -5.80
N LEU A 18 4.31 -28.14 -4.88
CA LEU A 18 4.44 -27.70 -3.48
C LEU A 18 5.23 -26.39 -3.34
N LEU A 19 6.40 -26.28 -4.00
CA LEU A 19 7.25 -25.08 -3.97
C LEU A 19 6.61 -23.89 -4.70
N SER A 20 5.88 -24.16 -5.79
CA SER A 20 5.15 -23.15 -6.57
C SER A 20 3.95 -22.59 -5.80
N GLN A 21 3.22 -23.44 -5.07
CA GLN A 21 2.12 -23.01 -4.21
C GLN A 21 2.62 -22.19 -3.01
N GLU A 22 3.68 -22.63 -2.34
CA GLU A 22 4.28 -21.89 -1.23
C GLU A 22 4.81 -20.51 -1.67
N SER A 23 5.44 -20.45 -2.84
CA SER A 23 5.94 -19.18 -3.40
C SER A 23 4.80 -18.23 -3.79
N SER A 24 3.72 -18.74 -4.38
CA SER A 24 2.53 -17.94 -4.71
C SER A 24 1.86 -17.35 -3.47
N LEU A 25 1.80 -18.13 -2.37
CA LEU A 25 1.25 -17.67 -1.09
C LEU A 25 2.13 -16.58 -0.47
N LYS A 26 3.46 -16.76 -0.47
CA LYS A 26 4.40 -15.74 0.03
C LYS A 26 4.29 -14.42 -0.73
N TYR A 27 4.22 -14.49 -2.06
CA TYR A 27 4.06 -13.29 -2.90
C TYR A 27 2.70 -12.62 -2.70
N PHE A 28 1.62 -13.42 -2.61
CA PHE A 28 0.29 -12.89 -2.32
C PHE A 28 0.24 -12.16 -0.98
N LEU A 29 0.77 -12.78 0.08
CA LEU A 29 0.81 -12.17 1.41
C LEU A 29 1.64 -10.89 1.39
N LEU A 30 2.84 -10.91 0.81
CA LEU A 30 3.71 -9.73 0.77
C LEU A 30 3.04 -8.54 0.05
N GLY A 31 2.42 -8.78 -1.11
CA GLY A 31 1.75 -7.71 -1.84
C GLY A 31 0.40 -7.29 -1.24
N ALA A 32 -0.31 -8.19 -0.55
CA ALA A 32 -1.49 -7.84 0.24
C ALA A 32 -1.13 -6.91 1.42
N PHE A 33 -0.03 -7.21 2.12
CA PHE A 33 0.50 -6.35 3.18
C PHE A 33 0.95 -4.98 2.64
N SER A 34 1.70 -4.93 1.53
CA SER A 34 2.10 -3.65 0.90
C SER A 34 0.86 -2.82 0.51
N SER A 35 -0.16 -3.45 -0.07
CA SER A 35 -1.41 -2.77 -0.41
C SER A 35 -2.15 -2.24 0.83
N ALA A 36 -2.13 -2.98 1.95
CA ALA A 36 -2.71 -2.54 3.21
C ALA A 36 -1.96 -1.33 3.79
N PHE A 37 -0.63 -1.31 3.75
CA PHE A 37 0.17 -0.17 4.18
C PHE A 37 -0.11 1.07 3.31
N PHE A 38 -0.17 0.91 1.99
CA PHE A 38 -0.53 1.97 1.05
C PHE A 38 -1.91 2.56 1.38
N LEU A 39 -2.92 1.70 1.54
CA LEU A 39 -4.31 2.13 1.79
C LEU A 39 -4.44 2.83 3.15
N TYR A 40 -3.77 2.33 4.18
CA TYR A 40 -3.78 2.94 5.51
C TYR A 40 -3.04 4.29 5.53
N GLY A 41 -1.91 4.41 4.81
CA GLY A 41 -1.21 5.68 4.63
C GLY A 41 -2.07 6.73 3.93
N ALA A 42 -2.78 6.34 2.87
CA ALA A 42 -3.74 7.19 2.17
C ALA A 42 -4.91 7.60 3.07
N ALA A 43 -5.44 6.68 3.90
CA ALA A 43 -6.49 6.97 4.86
C ALA A 43 -6.04 7.96 5.95
N MET A 44 -4.80 7.86 6.45
CA MET A 44 -4.25 8.84 7.40
C MET A 44 -4.06 10.22 6.76
N LEU A 45 -3.59 10.29 5.52
CA LEU A 45 -3.50 11.56 4.79
C LEU A 45 -4.86 12.19 4.54
N TYR A 46 -5.87 11.38 4.22
CA TYR A 46 -7.25 11.85 4.13
C TYR A 46 -7.77 12.36 5.49
N GLY A 47 -7.49 11.66 6.59
CA GLY A 47 -7.84 12.11 7.94
C GLY A 47 -7.15 13.41 8.36
N TYR A 48 -5.99 13.71 7.77
CA TYR A 48 -5.26 14.97 7.99
C TYR A 48 -5.79 16.12 7.11
N ALA A 49 -5.90 15.90 5.80
CA ALA A 49 -6.21 16.96 4.83
C ALA A 49 -7.70 17.08 4.46
N GLY A 50 -8.53 16.07 4.78
CA GLY A 50 -9.93 15.97 4.38
C GLY A 50 -10.16 15.74 2.88
N THR A 51 -9.08 15.51 2.11
CA THR A 51 -9.12 15.33 0.66
C THR A 51 -8.08 14.30 0.21
N LEU A 52 -8.34 13.68 -0.94
CA LEU A 52 -7.40 12.78 -1.63
C LEU A 52 -6.63 13.51 -2.75
N ASN A 53 -6.93 14.78 -3.00
CA ASN A 53 -6.20 15.57 -3.99
C ASN A 53 -4.81 15.94 -3.46
N LEU A 54 -3.75 15.60 -4.20
CA LEU A 54 -2.36 15.89 -3.82
C LEU A 54 -2.11 17.38 -3.58
N GLN A 55 -2.73 18.26 -4.39
CA GLN A 55 -2.62 19.72 -4.19
C GLN A 55 -3.26 20.14 -2.86
N GLY A 56 -4.45 19.63 -2.56
CA GLY A 56 -5.12 19.95 -1.29
C GLY A 56 -4.39 19.39 -0.06
N ILE A 57 -3.69 18.26 -0.20
CA ILE A 57 -2.81 17.74 0.85
C ILE A 57 -1.59 18.67 1.05
N ALA A 58 -0.97 19.12 -0.03
CA ALA A 58 0.16 20.06 0.04
C ALA A 58 -0.26 21.39 0.71
N ASP A 59 -1.42 21.92 0.33
CA ASP A 59 -1.97 23.14 0.94
C ASP A 59 -2.26 22.96 2.43
N ALA A 60 -2.82 21.81 2.85
CA ALA A 60 -3.07 21.51 4.26
C ALA A 60 -1.77 21.39 5.09
N VAL A 61 -0.71 20.82 4.49
CA VAL A 61 0.62 20.74 5.11
C VAL A 61 1.25 22.13 5.23
N SER A 62 1.17 22.96 4.17
CA SER A 62 1.70 24.33 4.16
C SER A 62 0.94 25.28 5.10
N ALA A 63 -0.37 25.08 5.27
CA ALA A 63 -1.19 25.85 6.18
C ALA A 63 -0.93 25.51 7.67
N GLY A 64 -0.20 24.42 7.96
CA GLY A 64 0.06 23.98 9.32
C GLY A 64 -1.19 23.57 10.10
N THR A 65 -2.30 23.32 9.41
CA THR A 65 -3.59 22.99 10.01
C THR A 65 -3.61 21.51 10.40
N GLY A 66 -3.04 21.18 11.56
CA GLY A 66 -3.12 19.84 12.15
C GLY A 66 -1.82 19.37 12.81
N LYS A 67 -1.78 18.10 13.21
CA LYS A 67 -0.57 17.48 13.78
C LYS A 67 0.35 17.01 12.64
N PRO A 68 1.54 17.61 12.44
CA PRO A 68 2.43 17.23 11.34
C PRO A 68 2.92 15.78 11.46
N SER A 69 2.95 15.23 12.68
CA SER A 69 3.25 13.81 12.91
C SER A 69 2.27 12.87 12.21
N LEU A 70 0.99 13.23 12.09
CA LEU A 70 -0.01 12.40 11.42
C LEU A 70 0.26 12.33 9.92
N ALA A 71 0.57 13.47 9.30
CA ALA A 71 0.93 13.55 7.89
C ALA A 71 2.24 12.79 7.60
N MET A 72 3.25 12.93 8.46
CA MET A 72 4.51 12.20 8.34
C MET A 72 4.33 10.68 8.40
N ILE A 73 3.54 10.18 9.36
CA ILE A 73 3.24 8.74 9.48
C ILE A 73 2.46 8.25 8.24
N GLY A 74 1.49 9.04 7.76
CA GLY A 74 0.72 8.71 6.56
C GLY A 74 1.59 8.60 5.31
N ILE A 75 2.51 9.54 5.11
CA ILE A 75 3.48 9.52 4.00
C ILE A 75 4.45 8.34 4.15
N ALA A 76 4.96 8.08 5.35
CA ALA A 76 5.85 6.95 5.60
C ALA A 76 5.19 5.61 5.26
N LEU A 77 3.93 5.41 5.65
CA LEU A 77 3.19 4.19 5.30
C LEU A 77 2.90 4.07 3.81
N LEU A 78 2.61 5.19 3.15
CA LEU A 78 2.45 5.21 1.70
C LEU A 78 3.72 4.75 0.99
N LEU A 79 4.89 5.23 1.43
CA LEU A 79 6.18 4.82 0.88
C LEU A 79 6.52 3.35 1.16
N VAL A 80 6.10 2.79 2.30
CA VAL A 80 6.26 1.36 2.61
C VAL A 80 5.38 0.48 1.72
N GLY A 81 4.23 0.99 1.29
CA GLY A 81 3.27 0.25 0.47
C GLY A 81 3.57 0.23 -1.03
N VAL A 82 4.49 1.08 -1.51
CA VAL A 82 4.92 1.18 -2.93
C VAL A 82 6.14 0.30 -3.18
#